data_AF-A0A8C9LIJ2-F1
#
_entry.id   AF-A0A8C9LIJ2-F1
#
_cell.length_a   1.000
_cell.length_b   1.000
_cell.length_c   1.000
_cell.angle_alpha   90.00
_cell.angle_beta   90.00
_cell.angle_gamma   90.00
#
_symmetry.space_group_name_H-M   'P 1'
#
loop_
_entity.id
_entity.type
_entity.pdbx_description
1 polymer ?
#
loop_
_entity_poly.entity_id
_entity_poly.type
_entity_poly.pdbx_seq_one_letter_code
_entity_poly.pdbx_strand_id
1 'polypeptide(L)'
;MCPFVSKTHFCISPNWDNPTPYHISSLCPCSTGTVLTDQLLLFPPHSYRTREEIQEVRSKSDPIMLLKDRMVNSNLASVEELKEIDVEVRKEIEDAAQFATADPEPPLEELGYHIYSSDPPFEVRGANQWIKFKSVS
;
A
#
# COMPACT_ATOMS: atom_id res chain seq x y z
N MET A 1 10.34 8.50 24.34
CA MET A 1 10.59 7.10 23.93
C MET A 1 9.25 6.39 23.85
N CYS A 2 8.66 6.04 22.70
CA CYS A 2 9.08 6.02 21.30
C CYS A 2 8.19 6.98 20.49
N PRO A 3 8.75 7.92 19.72
CA PRO A 3 7.93 8.69 18.82
C PRO A 3 7.67 7.81 17.59
N PHE A 4 6.47 7.92 17.01
CA PHE A 4 6.25 7.61 15.60
C PHE A 4 5.89 6.15 15.27
N VAL A 5 4.95 5.61 16.05
CA VAL A 5 3.94 4.72 15.50
C VAL A 5 3.08 5.53 14.54
N SER A 6 2.95 5.12 13.27
CA SER A 6 1.97 5.72 12.38
C SER A 6 0.59 5.38 12.93
N LYS A 7 -0.09 6.37 13.52
CA LYS A 7 -1.51 6.24 13.87
C LYS A 7 -2.30 6.25 12.57
N THR A 8 -2.66 5.07 12.10
CA THR A 8 -3.71 4.94 11.10
C THR A 8 -5.04 5.14 11.81
N HIS A 9 -5.70 6.25 11.49
CA HIS A 9 -7.05 6.55 11.95
C HIS A 9 -8.03 5.96 10.94
N PHE A 10 -8.73 4.90 11.32
CA PHE A 10 -9.82 4.35 10.51
C PHE A 10 -11.15 4.84 11.05
N CYS A 11 -11.83 5.69 10.29
CA CYS A 11 -13.26 5.93 10.47
C CYS A 11 -14.01 4.78 9.78
N ILE A 12 -14.44 3.79 10.56
CA ILE A 12 -15.27 2.69 10.04
C ILE A 12 -16.72 3.19 10.00
N SER A 13 -17.35 3.15 8.82
CA SER A 13 -18.78 3.40 8.70
C SER A 13 -19.55 2.39 9.56
N PRO A 14 -20.46 2.85 10.44
CA PRO A 14 -21.10 1.97 11.40
C PRO A 14 -21.96 0.92 10.69
N ASN A 15 -21.98 -0.30 11.26
CA ASN A 15 -23.11 -1.20 11.08
C ASN A 15 -24.40 -0.42 11.32
N TRP A 16 -25.41 -0.66 10.48
CA TRP A 16 -26.68 0.07 10.37
C TRP A 16 -27.51 0.22 11.66
N ASP A 17 -27.05 -0.31 12.79
CA ASP A 17 -27.77 -0.36 14.07
C ASP A 17 -27.28 0.63 15.14
N ASN A 18 -26.16 1.34 14.97
CA ASN A 18 -25.74 2.35 15.98
C ASN A 18 -24.90 3.49 15.38
N PRO A 19 -25.45 4.71 15.21
CA PRO A 19 -24.84 5.79 14.42
C PRO A 19 -23.81 6.65 15.17
N THR A 20 -23.35 6.26 16.37
CA THR A 20 -22.35 7.07 17.09
C THR A 20 -20.96 6.87 16.48
N PRO A 21 -20.25 7.95 16.11
CA PRO A 21 -18.88 7.84 15.65
C PRO A 21 -17.99 7.38 16.81
N TYR A 22 -17.27 6.28 16.61
CA TYR A 22 -16.26 5.78 17.53
C TYR A 22 -14.87 5.94 16.91
N HIS A 23 -13.88 6.17 17.76
CA HIS A 23 -12.52 6.40 17.32
C HIS A 23 -11.66 5.17 17.60
N ILE A 24 -11.15 4.52 16.55
CA ILE A 24 -10.16 3.44 16.66
C ILE A 24 -8.80 3.98 16.23
N SER A 25 -7.80 3.80 17.10
CA SER A 25 -6.40 4.01 16.74
C SER A 25 -5.68 2.67 16.70
N SER A 26 -5.22 2.26 15.53
CA SER A 26 -4.29 1.15 15.39
C SER A 26 -2.86 1.64 15.53
N LEU A 27 -2.07 0.95 16.36
CA LEU A 27 -0.65 1.19 16.52
C LEU A 27 0.12 0.20 15.64
N CYS A 28 0.44 0.62 14.41
CA CYS A 28 1.18 -0.20 13.46
C CYS A 28 2.53 0.47 13.13
N PRO A 29 3.66 -0.18 13.43
CA PRO A 29 4.97 0.32 13.02
C PRO A 29 5.26 -0.05 11.56
N CYS A 30 5.59 0.96 10.73
CA CYS A 30 6.07 0.73 9.37
C CYS A 30 7.52 0.23 9.40
N SER A 31 7.79 -0.86 8.66
CA SER A 31 9.15 -1.43 8.53
C SER A 31 10.02 -0.70 7.50
N THR A 32 9.40 0.03 6.58
CA THR A 32 10.06 0.85 5.55
C THR A 32 10.02 2.33 5.94
N GLY A 33 10.89 3.13 5.31
CA GLY A 33 10.81 4.59 5.37
C GLY A 33 9.49 5.13 4.82
N THR A 34 9.29 6.44 4.92
CA THR A 34 8.04 7.10 4.51
C THR A 34 7.82 6.96 3.00
N VAL A 35 8.90 7.04 2.24
CA VAL A 35 8.93 6.94 0.77
C VAL A 35 10.22 6.29 0.29
N LEU A 36 10.23 5.79 -0.94
CA LEU A 36 11.42 5.17 -1.56
C LEU A 36 12.63 6.13 -1.60
N THR A 37 12.40 7.44 -1.69
CA THR A 37 13.48 8.45 -1.72
C THR A 37 14.23 8.59 -0.40
N ASP A 38 13.65 8.15 0.72
CA ASP A 38 14.34 8.12 2.02
C ASP A 38 15.55 7.16 2.00
N GLN A 39 15.60 6.22 1.05
CA GLN A 39 16.75 5.32 0.86
C GLN A 39 17.84 5.92 -0.05
N LEU A 40 17.53 6.94 -0.86
CA LEU A 40 18.38 7.41 -1.97
C LEU A 40 18.93 8.83 -1.78
N LEU A 41 18.38 9.63 -0.86
CA LEU A 41 18.89 10.96 -0.54
C LEU A 41 19.38 11.07 0.91
N LEU A 42 20.13 12.15 1.17
CA LEU A 42 21.00 12.53 2.30
C LEU A 42 20.51 12.27 3.75
N PHE A 43 19.33 11.69 3.95
CA PHE A 43 18.75 11.30 5.23
C PHE A 43 18.20 9.87 5.13
N PRO A 44 19.03 8.83 5.36
CA PRO A 44 18.52 7.46 5.44
C PRO A 44 17.37 7.39 6.47
N PRO A 45 16.45 6.41 6.39
CA PRO A 45 15.42 6.18 7.43
C PRO A 45 16.05 5.96 8.83
N HIS A 46 17.37 5.72 8.87
CA HIS A 46 18.18 5.65 10.07
C HIS A 46 18.58 7.02 10.67
N SER A 47 18.22 8.12 10.04
CA SER A 47 18.53 9.48 10.50
C SER A 47 17.68 9.90 11.70
N TYR A 48 16.47 9.35 11.84
CA TYR A 48 15.53 9.66 12.94
C TYR A 48 15.10 8.44 13.77
N ARG A 49 15.47 7.20 13.38
CA ARG A 49 15.27 5.96 14.15
C ARG A 49 16.44 5.00 13.98
N THR A 50 16.72 4.16 14.96
CA THR A 50 17.85 3.23 14.88
C THR A 50 17.48 1.97 14.09
N ARG A 51 18.49 1.31 13.50
CA ARG A 51 18.26 0.05 12.77
C ARG A 51 17.86 -1.07 13.73
N GLU A 52 18.38 -1.00 14.95
CA GLU A 52 18.12 -1.90 16.06
C GLU A 52 16.65 -1.86 16.49
N GLU A 53 16.04 -0.66 16.57
CA GLU A 53 14.61 -0.51 16.87
C GLU A 53 13.74 -1.20 15.83
N ILE A 54 14.05 -1.02 14.54
CA ILE A 54 13.30 -1.63 13.43
C ILE A 54 13.41 -3.15 13.48
N GLN A 55 14.62 -3.68 13.72
CA GLN A 55 14.85 -5.12 13.83
C GLN A 55 14.16 -5.73 15.06
N GLU A 56 14.17 -5.04 16.20
CA GLU A 56 13.49 -5.49 17.41
C GLU A 56 11.98 -5.59 17.19
N VAL A 57 11.37 -4.55 16.62
CA VAL A 57 9.93 -4.53 16.33
C VAL A 57 9.54 -5.60 15.33
N ARG A 58 10.33 -5.80 14.27
CA ARG A 58 10.10 -6.86 13.27
C ARG A 58 10.24 -8.26 13.85
N SER A 59 11.14 -8.46 14.81
CA SER A 59 11.35 -9.79 15.41
C SER A 59 10.29 -10.13 16.46
N LYS A 60 9.79 -9.13 17.19
CA LYS A 60 8.85 -9.33 18.31
C LYS A 60 7.39 -9.19 17.94
N SER A 61 7.07 -8.32 16.97
CA SER A 61 5.72 -7.83 16.72
C SER A 61 5.32 -7.88 15.25
N ASP A 62 5.92 -8.78 14.46
CA ASP A 62 5.50 -9.00 13.09
C ASP A 62 4.11 -9.69 13.06
N PRO A 63 3.12 -9.10 12.38
CA PRO A 63 1.75 -9.61 12.41
C PRO A 63 1.62 -10.98 11.73
N ILE A 64 2.46 -11.29 10.75
CA ILE A 64 2.42 -12.57 10.02
C ILE A 64 3.02 -13.67 10.91
N MET A 65 4.15 -13.41 11.56
CA MET A 65 4.74 -14.35 12.52
C MET A 65 3.80 -14.61 13.71
N LEU A 66 3.21 -13.56 14.28
CA LEU A 66 2.25 -13.71 15.39
C LEU A 66 1.02 -14.52 14.99
N LEU A 67 0.50 -14.33 13.78
CA LEU A 67 -0.62 -15.10 13.27
C LEU A 67 -0.22 -16.57 13.05
N LYS A 68 0.92 -16.81 12.42
CA LYS A 68 1.49 -18.14 12.20
C LYS A 68 1.64 -18.91 13.51
N ASP A 69 2.26 -18.32 14.52
CA ASP A 69 2.44 -18.96 15.82
C ASP A 69 1.09 -19.28 16.48
N ARG A 70 0.11 -18.37 16.40
CA ARG A 70 -1.24 -18.61 16.93
C ARG A 70 -1.94 -19.76 16.21
N MET A 71 -1.86 -19.83 14.89
CA MET A 71 -2.50 -20.89 14.09
C MET A 71 -1.88 -22.26 14.34
N VAL A 72 -0.55 -22.33 14.44
CA VAL A 72 0.17 -23.58 14.74
C VAL A 72 -0.12 -24.04 16.17
N ASN A 73 -0.06 -23.13 17.16
CA ASN A 73 -0.33 -23.47 18.56
C ASN A 73 -1.79 -23.90 18.81
N SER A 74 -2.72 -23.44 17.98
CA SER A 74 -4.14 -23.83 18.05
C SER A 74 -4.48 -25.05 17.19
N ASN A 75 -3.49 -25.69 16.55
CA ASN A 75 -3.66 -26.82 15.62
C ASN A 75 -4.66 -26.53 14.47
N LEU A 76 -4.77 -25.27 14.05
CA LEU A 76 -5.68 -24.88 12.96
C LEU A 76 -5.05 -25.08 11.57
N ALA A 77 -3.72 -25.05 11.49
CA ALA A 77 -2.97 -25.26 10.26
C ALA A 77 -1.60 -25.86 10.57
N SER A 78 -1.08 -26.66 9.64
CA SER A 78 0.28 -27.17 9.69
C SER A 78 1.30 -26.14 9.21
N VAL A 79 2.56 -26.30 9.62
CA VAL A 79 3.65 -25.44 9.15
C VAL A 79 3.92 -25.63 7.65
N GLU A 80 3.53 -26.78 7.10
CA GLU A 80 3.72 -27.14 5.69
C GLU A 80 2.72 -26.40 4.80
N GLU A 81 1.43 -26.41 5.15
CA GLU A 81 0.38 -25.65 4.44
C GLU A 81 0.69 -24.15 4.41
N LEU A 82 1.19 -23.59 5.51
CA LEU A 82 1.58 -22.16 5.55
C LEU A 82 2.74 -21.85 4.59
N LYS A 83 3.67 -22.78 4.39
CA LYS A 83 4.77 -22.61 3.42
C LYS A 83 4.28 -22.77 1.99
N GLU A 84 3.30 -23.63 1.74
CA GLU A 84 2.69 -23.77 0.42
C GLU A 84 2.01 -22.47 0.01
N ILE A 85 1.25 -21.85 0.92
CA ILE A 85 0.63 -20.52 0.69
C ILE A 85 1.71 -19.47 0.40
N ASP A 86 2.82 -19.43 1.14
CA ASP A 86 3.92 -18.49 0.88
C ASP A 86 4.50 -18.66 -0.54
N VAL A 87 4.56 -19.89 -1.06
CA VAL A 87 5.05 -20.18 -2.41
C VAL A 87 4.04 -19.75 -3.47
N GLU A 88 2.76 -20.02 -3.26
CA GLU A 88 1.68 -19.59 -4.15
C GLU A 88 1.60 -18.07 -4.26
N VAL A 89 1.63 -17.36 -3.13
CA VAL A 89 1.60 -15.89 -3.09
C VAL A 89 2.81 -15.28 -3.80
N ARG A 90 4.01 -15.87 -3.63
CA ARG A 90 5.20 -15.38 -4.35
C ARG A 90 5.05 -15.53 -5.85
N LYS A 91 4.51 -16.65 -6.30
CA LYS A 91 4.26 -16.89 -7.72
C LYS A 91 3.25 -15.87 -8.28
N GLU A 92 2.16 -15.61 -7.55
CA GLU A 92 1.18 -14.59 -7.93
C GLU A 92 1.79 -13.19 -8.03
N ILE A 93 2.66 -12.82 -7.07
CA ILE A 93 3.38 -11.53 -7.10
C ILE A 93 4.34 -11.46 -8.29
N GLU A 94 5.06 -12.54 -8.61
CA GLU A 94 5.97 -12.58 -9.75
C GLU A 94 5.20 -12.46 -11.08
N ASP A 95 4.08 -13.17 -11.22
CA ASP A 95 3.20 -13.10 -12.39
C ASP A 95 2.62 -11.68 -12.55
N ALA A 96 2.16 -11.07 -11.46
CA ALA A 96 1.64 -9.70 -11.45
C ALA A 96 2.74 -8.66 -11.76
N ALA A 97 3.96 -8.86 -11.26
CA ALA A 97 5.09 -7.98 -11.54
C ALA A 97 5.50 -8.07 -13.02
N GLN A 98 5.54 -9.29 -13.59
CA GLN A 98 5.81 -9.48 -15.01
C GLN A 98 4.76 -8.78 -15.87
N PHE A 99 3.47 -8.95 -15.54
CA PHE A 99 2.38 -8.24 -16.19
C PHE A 99 2.57 -6.72 -16.13
N ALA A 100 2.84 -6.17 -14.94
CA ALA A 100 3.05 -4.73 -14.76
C ALA A 100 4.26 -4.18 -15.54
N THR A 101 5.30 -4.99 -15.77
CA THR A 101 6.48 -4.57 -16.56
C THR A 101 6.31 -4.75 -18.07
N ALA A 102 5.43 -5.66 -18.49
CA ALA A 102 5.18 -5.96 -19.91
C ALA A 102 4.05 -5.11 -20.51
N ASP A 103 3.17 -4.57 -19.66
CA ASP A 103 2.06 -3.72 -20.08
C ASP A 103 2.59 -2.42 -20.72
N PRO A 104 2.14 -2.05 -21.95
CA PRO A 104 2.59 -0.84 -22.60
C PRO A 104 2.09 0.41 -21.85
N GLU A 105 2.85 1.50 -21.96
CA GLU A 105 2.41 2.80 -21.46
C GLU A 105 1.09 3.23 -22.14
N PRO A 106 0.21 3.95 -21.42
CA PRO A 106 -1.05 4.42 -21.98
C PRO A 106 -0.81 5.35 -23.18
N PRO A 107 -1.66 5.29 -24.22
CA PRO A 107 -1.47 6.10 -25.41
C PRO A 107 -1.60 7.60 -25.10
N LEU A 108 -0.77 8.42 -25.76
CA LEU A 108 -0.75 9.88 -25.56
C LEU A 108 -2.09 10.56 -25.86
N GLU A 109 -2.97 9.93 -26.62
CA GLU A 109 -4.30 10.44 -26.98
C GLU A 109 -5.26 10.41 -25.78
N GLU A 110 -5.06 9.50 -24.83
CA GLU A 110 -5.88 9.34 -23.62
C GLU A 110 -5.43 10.25 -22.47
N LEU A 111 -4.37 11.05 -22.67
CA LEU A 111 -3.83 11.96 -21.65
C LEU A 111 -4.90 12.89 -21.06
N GLY A 112 -5.89 13.27 -21.85
CA GLY A 112 -6.97 14.19 -21.45
C GLY A 112 -8.21 13.51 -20.87
N TYR A 113 -8.23 12.19 -20.70
CA TYR A 113 -9.45 11.46 -20.33
C TYR A 113 -9.75 11.61 -18.82
N HIS A 114 -11.02 11.41 -18.45
CA HIS A 114 -11.51 11.39 -17.06
C HIS A 114 -11.37 12.71 -16.28
N ILE A 115 -11.42 13.87 -16.96
CA ILE A 115 -11.42 15.18 -16.29
C ILE A 115 -12.76 15.45 -15.58
N TYR A 116 -13.86 15.14 -16.26
CA TYR A 116 -15.20 15.25 -15.71
C TYR A 116 -15.93 13.92 -15.86
N SER A 117 -16.85 13.65 -14.96
CA SER A 117 -17.74 12.49 -15.05
C SER A 117 -19.05 12.91 -15.71
N SER A 118 -19.53 12.12 -16.68
CA SER A 118 -20.82 12.30 -17.38
C SER A 118 -21.03 13.58 -18.20
N ASP A 119 -19.95 14.14 -18.77
CA ASP A 119 -20.00 15.31 -19.65
C ASP A 119 -19.67 14.96 -21.12
N PRO A 120 -20.15 15.74 -22.11
CA PRO A 120 -19.82 15.52 -23.51
C PRO A 120 -18.31 15.76 -23.78
N PRO A 121 -17.74 15.11 -24.79
CA PRO A 121 -16.31 15.21 -25.08
C PRO A 121 -15.92 16.63 -25.51
N PHE A 122 -14.82 17.14 -24.96
CA PHE A 122 -14.29 18.48 -25.22
C PHE A 122 -12.76 18.48 -25.42
N GLU A 123 -12.21 19.59 -25.92
CA GLU A 123 -10.77 19.74 -26.18
C GLU A 123 -10.04 20.37 -24.98
N VAL A 124 -8.92 19.77 -24.59
CA VAL A 124 -8.03 20.24 -23.51
C VAL A 124 -6.75 20.80 -24.12
N ARG A 125 -6.29 21.94 -23.62
CA ARG A 125 -5.06 22.58 -24.08
C ARG A 125 -3.82 21.90 -23.49
N GLY A 126 -2.86 21.56 -24.35
CA GLY A 126 -1.55 21.06 -23.95
C GLY A 126 -0.54 22.16 -23.56
N ALA A 127 0.74 21.84 -23.64
CA ALA A 127 1.84 22.74 -23.25
C ALA A 127 1.91 24.05 -24.06
N ASN A 128 1.38 24.07 -25.29
CA ASN A 128 1.25 25.27 -26.10
C ASN A 128 -0.18 25.38 -26.66
N GLN A 129 -0.51 26.48 -27.33
CA GLN A 129 -1.87 26.72 -27.85
C GLN A 129 -2.29 25.83 -29.03
N TRP A 130 -1.34 25.13 -29.66
CA TRP A 130 -1.59 24.31 -30.84
C TRP A 130 -1.74 22.82 -30.53
N ILE A 131 -1.25 22.38 -29.37
CA ILE A 131 -1.44 21.01 -28.88
C ILE A 131 -2.80 20.92 -28.20
N LYS A 132 -3.65 20.04 -28.71
CA LYS A 132 -5.00 19.78 -28.18
C LYS A 132 -5.18 18.29 -27.93
N PHE A 133 -5.73 17.96 -26.77
CA PHE A 133 -6.09 16.59 -26.38
C PHE A 133 -7.61 16.46 -26.32
N LYS A 134 -8.13 15.28 -26.66
CA LYS A 134 -9.55 15.00 -26.49
C LYS A 134 -9.78 14.53 -25.05
N SER A 135 -10.75 15.11 -24.37
CA SER A 135 -11.25 14.63 -23.09
C SER A 135 -12.53 13.85 -23.31
N VAL A 136 -12.56 12.63 -22.80
CA VAL A 136 -13.74 11.78 -22.72
C VAL A 136 -13.94 11.44 -21.24
N SER A 137 -15.18 11.54 -20.78
CA SER A 137 -15.57 11.23 -19.40
C SER A 137 -15.48 9.74 -19.09
#